data_AF-A0AA51X4J3-F1
#
_entry.id   AF-A0AA51X4J3-F1
#
_cell.length_a   1.000
_cell.length_b   1.000
_cell.length_c   1.000
_cell.angle_alpha   90.00
_cell.angle_beta   90.00
_cell.angle_gamma   90.00
#
_symmetry.space_group_name_H-M   'P 1'
#
loop_
_entity.id
_entity.type
_entity.pdbx_description
1 polymer ?
#
loop_
_entity_poly.entity_id
_entity_poly.type
_entity_poly.pdbx_seq_one_letter_code
_entity_poly.pdbx_strand_id
1 'polypeptide(L)'
;MRLYLILFSLFLILASCENSTVAPNKEILGLQFFPLNVNESELYSVEEINYNNDGSIDTLRYQIQDEWVDSISLQNRIKLEGYRYKLDQAGNKEILSSIVKERSDKLASFKIGNSEEVKLSFPVSEGKSWNGLPQEFEEDEFEIFKAFQPYELGDQTFESTVQVIQEDNQDSVSNYDQRIEVYAASLGLIYKVSSQLEFCRETDCLGLQQIEIGRTIRMERVIN
;
A
#
# COMPACT_ATOMS: atom_id res chain seq x y z
N MET A 1 -19.97 51.14 41.05
CA MET A 1 -19.11 49.98 41.35
C MET A 1 -19.80 48.63 41.20
N ARG A 2 -21.00 48.39 41.75
CA ARG A 2 -21.71 47.09 41.60
C ARG A 2 -22.05 46.69 40.16
N LEU A 3 -22.38 47.65 39.28
CA LEU A 3 -22.72 47.36 37.87
C LEU A 3 -21.49 46.93 37.03
N TYR A 4 -20.31 47.51 37.31
CA TYR A 4 -19.05 47.14 36.63
C TYR A 4 -18.55 45.76 37.06
N LEU A 5 -18.80 45.34 38.30
CA LEU A 5 -18.50 43.98 38.78
C LEU A 5 -19.40 42.94 38.09
N ILE A 6 -20.66 43.26 37.80
CA ILE A 6 -21.58 42.38 37.06
C ILE A 6 -21.16 42.28 35.58
N LEU A 7 -20.79 43.40 34.94
CA LEU A 7 -20.28 43.39 33.56
C LEU A 7 -18.95 42.64 33.41
N PHE A 8 -18.04 42.75 34.39
CA PHE A 8 -16.77 41.99 34.39
C PHE A 8 -16.99 40.49 34.63
N SER A 9 -17.95 40.14 35.49
CA SER A 9 -18.38 38.75 35.71
C SER A 9 -19.03 38.13 34.47
N LEU A 10 -19.75 38.90 33.65
CA LEU A 10 -20.41 38.41 32.44
C LEU A 10 -19.40 38.19 31.29
N PHE A 11 -18.30 38.95 31.28
CA PHE A 11 -17.24 38.82 30.26
C PHE A 11 -16.36 37.58 30.47
N LEU A 12 -16.22 37.11 31.71
CA LEU A 12 -15.47 35.89 32.05
C LEU A 12 -16.14 34.59 31.57
N ILE A 13 -17.45 34.62 31.29
CA ILE A 13 -18.23 33.44 30.86
C ILE A 13 -18.12 33.21 29.35
N LEU A 14 -17.69 34.21 28.57
CA LEU A 14 -17.56 34.12 27.11
C LEU A 14 -16.16 33.70 26.64
N ALA A 15 -15.21 33.50 27.56
CA ALA A 15 -13.82 33.16 27.25
C ALA A 15 -13.47 31.67 27.38
N SER A 16 -14.43 30.80 27.70
CA SER A 16 -14.20 29.35 27.81
C SER A 16 -14.80 28.64 26.60
N CYS A 17 -14.14 28.80 25.45
CA CYS A 17 -14.34 27.94 24.30
C CYS A 17 -13.07 27.10 24.16
N GLU A 18 -13.05 25.96 24.82
CA GLU A 18 -11.97 24.99 24.70
C GLU A 18 -12.20 24.19 23.40
N ASN A 19 -11.47 24.54 22.34
CA ASN A 19 -11.43 23.77 21.10
C ASN A 19 -10.71 22.45 21.35
N SER A 20 -11.42 21.49 21.95
CA SER A 20 -10.97 20.11 22.06
C SER A 20 -11.15 19.43 20.71
N THR A 21 -10.11 19.50 19.87
CA THR A 21 -10.03 18.66 18.68
C THR A 21 -9.84 17.22 19.15
N VAL A 22 -10.92 16.44 19.20
CA VAL A 22 -10.83 14.99 19.43
C VAL A 22 -10.03 14.40 18.27
N ALA A 23 -8.86 13.82 18.57
CA ALA A 23 -8.06 13.13 17.57
C ALA A 23 -8.92 12.02 16.91
N PRO A 24 -8.87 11.86 15.58
CA PRO A 24 -9.64 10.83 14.89
C PRO A 24 -9.32 9.44 15.47
N ASN A 25 -10.34 8.62 15.70
CA ASN A 25 -10.15 7.25 16.16
C ASN A 25 -9.49 6.42 15.03
N LYS A 26 -8.25 5.96 15.28
CA LYS A 26 -7.43 5.25 14.30
C LYS A 26 -8.08 3.96 13.80
N GLU A 27 -8.78 3.23 14.66
CA GLU A 27 -9.44 1.97 14.31
C GLU A 27 -10.64 2.21 13.40
N ILE A 28 -11.41 3.27 13.67
CA ILE A 28 -12.55 3.69 12.83
C ILE A 28 -12.08 4.08 11.42
N LEU A 29 -10.90 4.71 11.32
CA LEU A 29 -10.34 5.07 10.02
C LEU A 29 -9.67 3.90 9.29
N GLY A 30 -9.25 2.84 9.99
CA GLY A 30 -8.47 1.76 9.39
C GLY A 30 -6.97 2.07 9.26
N LEU A 31 -6.42 3.01 10.03
CA LEU A 31 -5.00 3.39 9.91
C LEU A 31 -4.04 2.23 10.23
N GLN A 32 -4.49 1.22 10.97
CA GLN A 32 -3.72 0.03 11.33
C GLN A 32 -3.30 -0.83 10.14
N PHE A 33 -3.95 -0.69 8.97
CA PHE A 33 -3.57 -1.40 7.75
C PHE A 33 -2.35 -0.77 7.04
N PHE A 34 -1.87 0.37 7.51
CA PHE A 34 -0.63 0.99 7.04
C PHE A 34 0.19 1.49 8.23
N PRO A 35 0.75 0.59 9.05
CA PRO A 35 1.50 0.98 10.23
C PRO A 35 2.76 1.77 9.83
N LEU A 36 3.14 2.71 10.69
CA LEU A 36 4.37 3.47 10.57
C LEU A 36 5.20 3.20 11.81
N ASN A 37 6.08 2.20 11.73
CA ASN A 37 7.01 1.85 12.79
C ASN A 37 8.44 1.87 12.25
N VAL A 38 9.25 2.82 12.72
CA VAL A 38 10.65 2.98 12.29
C VAL A 38 11.54 1.82 12.77
N ASN A 39 11.13 1.10 13.82
CA ASN A 39 11.94 0.03 14.40
C ASN A 39 11.65 -1.36 13.82
N GLU A 40 10.63 -1.47 12.96
CA GLU A 40 10.28 -2.72 12.31
C GLU A 40 10.94 -2.81 10.94
N SER A 41 11.46 -3.98 10.61
CA SER A 41 11.85 -4.32 9.24
C SER A 41 10.78 -5.20 8.62
N GLU A 42 10.53 -5.02 7.33
CA GLU A 42 9.52 -5.78 6.61
C GLU A 42 10.23 -6.68 5.60
N LEU A 43 10.28 -7.99 5.89
CA LEU A 43 10.89 -9.00 5.04
C LEU A 43 9.82 -9.64 4.16
N TYR A 44 10.10 -9.75 2.86
CA TYR A 44 9.21 -10.38 1.88
C TYR A 44 9.96 -11.43 1.08
N SER A 45 9.31 -12.57 0.85
CA SER A 45 9.68 -13.53 -0.18
C SER A 45 9.09 -13.07 -1.51
N VAL A 46 9.91 -13.02 -2.56
CA VAL A 46 9.52 -12.55 -3.88
C VAL A 46 9.73 -13.66 -4.90
N GLU A 47 8.69 -13.97 -5.66
CA GLU A 47 8.78 -14.75 -6.89
C GLU A 47 8.49 -13.82 -8.07
N GLU A 48 9.39 -13.80 -9.04
CA GLU A 48 9.30 -12.99 -10.24
C GLU A 48 9.45 -13.87 -11.47
N ILE A 49 8.48 -13.83 -12.36
CA ILE A 49 8.44 -14.58 -13.61
C ILE A 49 8.45 -13.57 -14.75
N ASN A 50 9.50 -13.59 -15.56
CA ASN A 50 9.62 -12.78 -16.77
C ASN A 50 9.33 -13.66 -17.99
N TYR A 51 8.42 -13.19 -18.84
CA TYR A 51 8.11 -13.79 -20.14
C TYR A 51 8.76 -12.90 -21.19
N ASN A 52 9.76 -13.42 -21.89
CA ASN A 52 10.59 -12.65 -22.81
C ASN A 52 10.09 -12.81 -24.26
N ASN A 53 10.36 -11.80 -25.11
CA ASN A 53 9.98 -11.79 -26.53
C ASN A 53 10.55 -12.96 -27.36
N ASP A 54 11.60 -13.63 -26.88
CA ASP A 54 12.17 -14.80 -27.54
C ASP A 54 11.48 -16.12 -27.13
N GLY A 55 10.41 -16.03 -26.34
CA GLY A 55 9.66 -17.16 -25.80
C GLY A 55 10.31 -17.81 -24.58
N SER A 56 11.45 -17.31 -24.10
CA SER A 56 12.06 -17.80 -22.86
C SER A 56 11.29 -17.31 -21.63
N ILE A 57 11.31 -18.12 -20.57
CA ILE A 57 10.68 -17.82 -19.29
C ILE A 57 11.74 -17.92 -18.20
N ASP A 58 11.96 -16.81 -17.51
CA ASP A 58 12.91 -16.71 -16.40
C ASP A 58 12.16 -16.57 -15.09
N THR A 59 12.42 -17.47 -14.14
CA THR A 59 11.87 -17.39 -12.77
C THR A 59 12.97 -17.07 -11.77
N LEU A 60 12.81 -15.94 -11.09
CA LEU A 60 13.68 -15.49 -10.01
C LEU A 60 12.96 -15.62 -8.68
N ARG A 61 13.66 -16.14 -7.67
CA ARG A 61 13.19 -16.16 -6.28
C ARG A 61 14.24 -15.50 -5.40
N TYR A 62 13.83 -14.50 -4.64
CA TYR A 62 14.71 -13.73 -3.78
C TYR A 62 13.94 -13.15 -2.61
N GLN A 63 14.66 -12.63 -1.62
CA GLN A 63 14.05 -11.89 -0.53
C GLN A 63 14.36 -10.41 -0.66
N ILE A 64 13.41 -9.59 -0.24
CA ILE A 64 13.63 -8.16 -0.06
C ILE A 64 13.30 -7.76 1.37
N GLN A 65 14.00 -6.76 1.88
CA GLN A 65 13.77 -6.22 3.21
C GLN A 65 13.70 -4.70 3.16
N ASP A 66 12.62 -4.15 3.68
CA ASP A 66 12.48 -2.71 3.90
C ASP A 66 12.97 -2.38 5.30
N GLU A 67 13.86 -1.39 5.40
CA GLU A 67 14.35 -0.86 6.67
C GLU A 67 14.17 0.66 6.71
N TRP A 68 13.69 1.15 7.85
CA TRP A 68 13.40 2.56 8.07
C TRP A 68 14.51 3.21 8.89
N VAL A 69 14.94 4.39 8.47
CA VAL A 69 16.05 5.12 9.11
C VAL A 69 15.60 6.39 9.82
N ASP A 70 14.49 6.98 9.39
CA ASP A 70 13.98 8.22 9.97
C ASP A 70 12.45 8.27 9.96
N SER A 71 11.90 9.06 10.88
CA SER A 71 10.48 9.33 11.03
C SER A 71 10.24 10.82 11.24
N ILE A 72 9.59 11.45 10.26
CA ILE A 72 9.28 12.87 10.26
C ILE A 72 7.79 13.05 10.55
N SER A 73 7.47 13.72 11.66
CA SER A 73 6.10 14.12 11.99
C SER A 73 5.84 15.54 11.49
N LEU A 74 4.85 15.69 10.63
CA LEU A 74 4.31 16.96 10.15
C LEU A 74 2.89 17.13 10.70
N GLN A 75 2.34 18.34 10.71
CA GLN A 75 1.07 18.65 11.39
C GLN A 75 -0.06 17.62 11.17
N ASN A 76 -0.25 17.14 9.93
CA ASN A 76 -1.33 16.21 9.57
C ASN A 76 -0.85 14.92 8.90
N ARG A 77 0.45 14.63 8.94
CA ARG A 77 1.02 13.45 8.27
C ARG A 77 2.30 12.98 8.93
N ILE A 78 2.55 11.68 8.86
CA ILE A 78 3.81 11.07 9.30
C ILE A 78 4.47 10.47 8.07
N LYS A 79 5.77 10.70 7.95
CA LYS A 79 6.62 10.19 6.89
C LYS A 79 7.71 9.30 7.48
N LEU A 80 7.90 8.11 6.93
CA LEU A 80 9.08 7.28 7.17
C LEU A 80 9.95 7.27 5.93
N GLU A 81 11.26 7.38 6.13
CA GLU A 81 12.26 7.27 5.07
C GLU A 81 13.16 6.06 5.34
N GLY A 82 13.57 5.37 4.29
CA GLY A 82 14.29 4.11 4.42
C GLY A 82 14.91 3.62 3.13
N TYR A 83 15.36 2.38 3.17
CA TYR A 83 15.91 1.68 2.02
C TYR A 83 15.27 0.29 1.88
N ARG A 84 15.06 -0.10 0.63
CA ARG A 84 14.72 -1.47 0.25
C ARG A 84 16.00 -2.19 -0.14
N TYR A 85 16.23 -3.34 0.45
CA TYR A 85 17.36 -4.20 0.18
C TYR A 85 16.92 -5.48 -0.52
N LYS A 86 17.76 -6.01 -1.41
CA LYS A 86 17.73 -7.40 -1.85
C LYS A 86 18.67 -8.20 -0.97
N LEU A 87 18.24 -9.39 -0.56
CA LEU A 87 19.09 -10.31 0.18
C LEU A 87 19.62 -11.40 -0.75
N ASP A 88 20.91 -11.69 -0.65
CA ASP A 88 21.50 -12.88 -1.26
C ASP A 88 21.29 -14.12 -0.37
N GLN A 89 21.74 -15.29 -0.86
CA GLN A 89 21.60 -16.56 -0.11
C GLN A 89 22.40 -16.59 1.21
N ALA A 90 23.41 -15.73 1.36
CA ALA A 90 24.20 -15.60 2.58
C ALA A 90 23.63 -14.54 3.54
N GLY A 91 22.54 -13.86 3.17
CA GLY A 91 21.92 -12.79 3.94
C GLY A 91 22.59 -11.42 3.78
N ASN A 92 23.52 -11.27 2.83
CA ASN A 92 24.09 -9.95 2.52
C ASN A 92 23.04 -9.08 1.84
N LYS A 93 23.04 -7.79 2.19
CA LYS A 93 22.10 -6.81 1.70
C LYS A 93 22.70 -5.98 0.57
N GLU A 94 22.00 -5.93 -0.56
CA GLU A 94 22.25 -5.01 -1.66
C GLU A 94 21.14 -3.94 -1.69
N ILE A 95 21.49 -2.66 -1.73
CA ILE A 95 20.48 -1.59 -1.83
C ILE A 95 19.82 -1.65 -3.20
N LEU A 96 18.50 -1.82 -3.23
CA LEU A 96 17.70 -1.73 -4.45
C LEU A 96 17.17 -0.33 -4.71
N SER A 97 16.66 0.34 -3.66
CA SER A 97 16.06 1.66 -3.81
C SER A 97 15.92 2.39 -2.47
N SER A 98 15.81 3.71 -2.53
CA SER A 98 15.24 4.48 -1.43
C SER A 98 13.73 4.27 -1.38
N ILE A 99 13.17 4.28 -0.17
CA ILE A 99 11.73 4.11 0.04
C ILE A 99 11.18 5.15 1.00
N VAL A 100 9.93 5.53 0.80
CA VAL A 100 9.20 6.46 1.66
C VAL A 100 7.79 5.97 1.88
N LYS A 101 7.36 5.85 3.14
CA LYS A 101 5.95 5.70 3.51
C LYS A 101 5.42 7.01 4.04
N GLU A 102 4.29 7.48 3.54
CA GLU A 102 3.60 8.65 4.08
C GLU A 102 2.16 8.28 4.45
N ARG A 103 1.67 8.73 5.60
CA ARG A 103 0.28 8.51 6.02
C ARG A 103 -0.29 9.75 6.69
N SER A 104 -1.49 10.14 6.25
CA SER A 104 -2.36 11.12 6.88
C SER A 104 -3.62 10.44 7.43
N ASP A 105 -4.60 11.23 7.86
CA ASP A 105 -5.95 10.75 8.19
C ASP A 105 -6.81 10.43 6.95
N LYS A 106 -6.34 10.77 5.74
CA LYS A 106 -7.06 10.59 4.47
C LYS A 106 -6.43 9.59 3.53
N LEU A 107 -5.11 9.58 3.42
CA LEU A 107 -4.39 8.77 2.42
C LEU A 107 -3.13 8.17 3.04
N ALA A 108 -2.72 7.00 2.53
CA ALA A 108 -1.39 6.43 2.68
C ALA A 108 -0.73 6.28 1.32
N SER A 109 0.51 6.71 1.17
CA SER A 109 1.31 6.51 -0.03
C SER A 109 2.60 5.75 0.26
N PHE A 110 3.07 5.05 -0.76
CA PHE A 110 4.37 4.39 -0.74
C PHE A 110 5.14 4.76 -1.99
N LYS A 111 6.37 5.24 -1.79
CA LYS A 111 7.29 5.63 -2.85
C LYS A 111 8.52 4.74 -2.84
N ILE A 112 8.89 4.22 -4.00
CA ILE A 112 10.10 3.45 -4.24
C ILE A 112 10.89 4.17 -5.34
N GLY A 113 12.05 4.71 -4.99
CA GLY A 113 12.84 5.56 -5.87
C GLY A 113 12.02 6.77 -6.34
N ASN A 114 11.68 6.79 -7.63
CA ASN A 114 10.91 7.85 -8.26
C ASN A 114 9.43 7.50 -8.50
N SER A 115 9.01 6.26 -8.21
CA SER A 115 7.61 5.84 -8.38
C SER A 115 6.87 5.97 -7.05
N GLU A 116 5.75 6.69 -7.04
CA GLU A 116 4.88 6.87 -5.87
C GLU A 116 3.47 6.44 -6.21
N GLU A 117 2.86 5.69 -5.29
CA GLU A 117 1.48 5.23 -5.41
C GLU A 117 0.71 5.52 -4.11
N VAL A 118 -0.55 5.93 -4.24
CA VAL A 118 -1.50 6.04 -3.15
C VAL A 118 -2.08 4.66 -2.86
N LYS A 119 -1.55 4.01 -1.82
CA LYS A 119 -1.82 2.62 -1.47
C LYS A 119 -3.16 2.40 -0.77
N LEU A 120 -3.60 3.35 0.05
CA LEU A 120 -4.86 3.25 0.79
C LEU A 120 -5.52 4.62 0.94
N SER A 121 -6.86 4.62 0.91
CA SER A 121 -7.69 5.79 1.18
C SER A 121 -8.55 5.58 2.43
N PHE A 122 -8.45 6.48 3.39
CA PHE A 122 -9.13 6.44 4.69
C PHE A 122 -10.39 7.34 4.72
N PRO A 123 -11.44 6.98 5.49
CA PRO A 123 -11.59 5.73 6.20
C PRO A 123 -11.66 4.53 5.24
N VAL A 124 -11.11 3.39 5.66
CA VAL A 124 -11.23 2.13 4.92
C VAL A 124 -12.70 1.68 4.91
N SER A 125 -13.20 1.34 3.73
CA SER A 125 -14.55 0.81 3.53
C SER A 125 -14.59 0.01 2.23
N GLU A 126 -15.34 -1.08 2.21
CA GLU A 126 -15.58 -1.87 0.99
C GLU A 126 -16.26 -1.02 -0.09
N GLY A 127 -15.87 -1.25 -1.35
CA GLY A 127 -16.35 -0.52 -2.54
C GLY A 127 -15.81 0.91 -2.65
N LYS A 128 -14.89 1.32 -1.79
CA LYS A 128 -14.28 2.66 -1.87
C LYS A 128 -13.17 2.65 -2.91
N SER A 129 -13.25 3.59 -3.86
CA SER A 129 -12.24 3.76 -4.91
C SER A 129 -11.53 5.12 -4.85
N TRP A 130 -10.32 5.18 -5.40
CA TRP A 130 -9.51 6.40 -5.53
C TRP A 130 -8.48 6.26 -6.67
N ASN A 131 -7.96 7.39 -7.17
CA ASN A 131 -6.82 7.38 -8.09
C ASN A 131 -5.54 6.99 -7.31
N GLY A 132 -4.96 5.84 -7.66
CA GLY A 132 -3.75 5.28 -7.08
C GLY A 132 -2.46 5.97 -7.56
N LEU A 133 -2.51 6.77 -8.62
CA LEU A 133 -1.37 7.48 -9.17
C LEU A 133 -1.41 9.00 -8.86
N PRO A 134 -0.25 9.67 -8.85
CA PRO A 134 -0.19 11.12 -8.78
C PRO A 134 -0.94 11.78 -9.94
N GLN A 135 -1.50 12.97 -9.69
CA GLN A 135 -2.38 13.66 -10.64
C GLN A 135 -1.70 14.05 -11.96
N GLU A 136 -0.37 14.03 -12.02
CA GLU A 136 0.40 14.28 -13.24
C GLU A 136 0.39 13.09 -14.23
N PHE A 137 -0.04 11.90 -13.79
CA PHE A 137 -0.11 10.69 -14.61
C PHE A 137 -1.55 10.37 -15.02
N GLU A 138 -1.70 9.43 -15.96
CA GLU A 138 -3.01 8.85 -16.28
C GLU A 138 -3.61 8.21 -15.02
N GLU A 139 -4.91 8.38 -14.83
CA GLU A 139 -5.59 7.87 -13.63
C GLU A 139 -5.58 6.34 -13.63
N ASP A 140 -5.34 5.77 -12.46
CA ASP A 140 -5.37 4.32 -12.23
C ASP A 140 -6.26 4.09 -10.99
N GLU A 141 -7.48 3.60 -11.21
CA GLU A 141 -8.50 3.53 -10.16
C GLU A 141 -8.30 2.28 -9.29
N PHE A 142 -7.97 2.48 -8.01
CA PHE A 142 -7.85 1.41 -7.03
C PHE A 142 -9.15 1.28 -6.25
N GLU A 143 -9.53 0.08 -5.85
CA GLU A 143 -10.73 -0.21 -5.05
C GLU A 143 -10.39 -1.08 -3.82
N ILE A 144 -10.99 -0.76 -2.67
CA ILE A 144 -11.06 -1.69 -1.53
C ILE A 144 -12.16 -2.73 -1.79
N PHE A 145 -11.76 -3.93 -2.18
CA PHE A 145 -12.68 -5.04 -2.46
C PHE A 145 -13.22 -5.69 -1.17
N LYS A 146 -12.36 -5.87 -0.17
CA LYS A 146 -12.72 -6.41 1.15
C LYS A 146 -12.08 -5.60 2.25
N ALA A 147 -12.79 -5.38 3.35
CA ALA A 147 -12.29 -4.63 4.49
C ALA A 147 -12.70 -5.25 5.82
N PHE A 148 -11.76 -5.28 6.78
CA PHE A 148 -11.95 -5.83 8.11
C PHE A 148 -12.36 -7.31 8.12
N GLN A 149 -11.94 -8.06 7.11
CA GLN A 149 -12.23 -9.50 6.98
C GLN A 149 -10.97 -10.34 7.20
N PRO A 150 -11.10 -11.59 7.66
CA PRO A 150 -9.96 -12.49 7.75
C PRO A 150 -9.43 -12.85 6.34
N TYR A 151 -8.13 -13.08 6.24
CA TYR A 151 -7.46 -13.54 5.02
C TYR A 151 -6.52 -14.70 5.34
N GLU A 152 -6.60 -15.76 4.55
CA GLU A 152 -5.74 -16.94 4.65
C GLU A 152 -4.61 -16.81 3.62
N LEU A 153 -3.36 -16.92 4.08
CA LEU A 153 -2.17 -16.91 3.24
C LEU A 153 -1.28 -18.10 3.63
N GLY A 154 -1.31 -19.16 2.82
CA GLY A 154 -0.67 -20.43 3.18
C GLY A 154 -1.29 -21.00 4.45
N ASP A 155 -0.45 -21.33 5.43
CA ASP A 155 -0.87 -21.87 6.73
C ASP A 155 -1.17 -20.77 7.77
N GLN A 156 -1.16 -19.50 7.38
CA GLN A 156 -1.38 -18.36 8.26
C GLN A 156 -2.76 -17.73 8.04
N THR A 157 -3.40 -17.34 9.15
CA THR A 157 -4.65 -16.59 9.14
C THR A 157 -4.43 -15.21 9.73
N PHE A 158 -4.80 -14.17 8.99
CA PHE A 158 -4.79 -12.78 9.43
C PHE A 158 -6.22 -12.36 9.72
N GLU A 159 -6.58 -12.14 10.99
CA GLU A 159 -7.97 -11.94 11.45
C GLU A 159 -8.66 -10.71 10.86
N SER A 160 -7.89 -9.66 10.56
CA SER A 160 -8.43 -8.40 10.04
C SER A 160 -7.52 -7.85 8.95
N THR A 161 -8.04 -7.78 7.73
CA THR A 161 -7.31 -7.34 6.55
C THR A 161 -8.11 -6.38 5.67
N VAL A 162 -7.39 -5.73 4.75
CA VAL A 162 -7.94 -4.97 3.63
C VAL A 162 -7.34 -5.51 2.35
N GLN A 163 -8.20 -5.88 1.40
CA GLN A 163 -7.80 -6.27 0.05
C GLN A 163 -8.07 -5.11 -0.90
N VAL A 164 -7.02 -4.67 -1.60
CA VAL A 164 -7.07 -3.62 -2.63
C VAL A 164 -6.88 -4.27 -3.98
N ILE A 165 -7.78 -3.97 -4.92
CA ILE A 165 -7.63 -4.29 -6.34
C ILE A 165 -7.21 -2.99 -7.03
N GLN A 166 -6.08 -3.03 -7.73
CA GLN A 166 -5.60 -1.94 -8.57
C GLN A 166 -6.02 -2.16 -10.02
N GLU A 167 -6.06 -3.41 -10.46
CA GLU A 167 -6.61 -3.85 -11.75
C GLU A 167 -6.90 -5.35 -11.68
N ASP A 168 -7.95 -5.81 -12.36
CA ASP A 168 -8.30 -7.22 -12.52
C ASP A 168 -8.91 -7.44 -13.92
N ASN A 169 -8.15 -7.03 -14.94
CA ASN A 169 -8.47 -7.26 -16.33
C ASN A 169 -8.09 -8.70 -16.71
N GLN A 170 -9.10 -9.54 -16.84
CA GLN A 170 -8.98 -10.93 -17.26
C GLN A 170 -9.24 -11.11 -18.77
N ASP A 171 -9.06 -10.07 -19.59
CA ASP A 171 -9.10 -10.22 -21.03
C ASP A 171 -8.04 -11.22 -21.47
N SER A 172 -8.50 -12.28 -22.12
CA SER A 172 -7.64 -13.38 -22.55
C SER A 172 -7.27 -13.32 -24.03
N VAL A 173 -7.72 -12.28 -24.73
CA VAL A 173 -7.45 -12.06 -26.15
C VAL A 173 -6.32 -11.06 -26.34
N SER A 174 -6.31 -9.96 -25.58
CA SER A 174 -5.37 -8.86 -25.83
C SER A 174 -4.30 -8.69 -24.76
N ASN A 175 -4.69 -8.54 -23.50
CA ASN A 175 -3.77 -8.38 -22.37
C ASN A 175 -4.42 -8.84 -21.06
N TYR A 176 -3.60 -9.40 -20.18
CA TYR A 176 -3.98 -9.74 -18.81
C TYR A 176 -3.28 -8.77 -17.86
N ASP A 177 -4.04 -8.07 -17.02
CA ASP A 177 -3.51 -7.22 -15.95
C ASP A 177 -4.22 -7.56 -14.64
N GLN A 178 -3.47 -8.09 -13.69
CA GLN A 178 -3.96 -8.36 -12.34
C GLN A 178 -3.00 -7.76 -11.33
N ARG A 179 -3.49 -6.81 -10.53
CA ARG A 179 -2.73 -6.12 -9.50
C ARG A 179 -3.55 -6.07 -8.22
N ILE A 180 -3.14 -6.87 -7.24
CA ILE A 180 -3.84 -7.04 -5.97
C ILE A 180 -2.84 -6.90 -4.82
N GLU A 181 -3.23 -6.16 -3.78
CA GLU A 181 -2.48 -6.02 -2.54
C GLU A 181 -3.37 -6.33 -1.33
N VAL A 182 -2.83 -7.03 -0.33
CA VAL A 182 -3.53 -7.36 0.91
C VAL A 182 -2.75 -6.82 2.09
N TYR A 183 -3.43 -6.08 2.95
CA TYR A 183 -2.88 -5.42 4.13
C TYR A 183 -3.50 -5.99 5.39
N ALA A 184 -2.69 -6.48 6.33
CA ALA A 184 -3.16 -6.93 7.64
C ALA A 184 -3.02 -5.84 8.70
N ALA A 185 -3.95 -5.82 9.66
CA ALA A 185 -3.89 -4.90 10.80
C ALA A 185 -2.56 -5.05 11.56
N SER A 186 -1.93 -3.91 11.88
CA SER A 186 -0.65 -3.79 12.59
C SER A 186 0.59 -4.32 11.86
N LEU A 187 0.44 -5.07 10.77
CA LEU A 187 1.56 -5.51 9.93
C LEU A 187 1.72 -4.61 8.71
N GLY A 188 0.63 -4.24 8.05
CA GLY A 188 0.68 -3.59 6.74
C GLY A 188 0.62 -4.61 5.61
N LEU A 189 1.33 -4.36 4.51
CA LEU A 189 1.33 -5.25 3.34
C LEU A 189 1.78 -6.67 3.76
N ILE A 190 0.94 -7.67 3.48
CA ILE A 190 1.24 -9.09 3.72
C ILE A 190 1.32 -9.90 2.43
N TYR A 191 0.62 -9.46 1.39
CA TYR A 191 0.61 -10.12 0.09
C TYR A 191 0.48 -9.09 -1.02
N LYS A 192 1.18 -9.32 -2.13
CA LYS A 192 1.02 -8.59 -3.38
C LYS A 192 1.16 -9.55 -4.55
N VAL A 193 0.29 -9.41 -5.54
CA VAL A 193 0.49 -9.94 -6.89
C VAL A 193 0.37 -8.81 -7.90
N SER A 194 1.28 -8.77 -8.86
CA SER A 194 1.22 -7.90 -10.03
C SER A 194 1.61 -8.71 -11.24
N SER A 195 0.67 -8.93 -12.14
CA SER A 195 0.85 -9.71 -13.35
C SER A 195 0.36 -8.88 -14.52
N GLN A 196 1.26 -8.53 -15.42
CA GLN A 196 0.96 -7.74 -16.60
C GLN A 196 1.54 -8.48 -17.79
N LEU A 197 0.66 -9.05 -18.60
CA LEU A 197 0.99 -9.96 -19.69
C LEU A 197 0.32 -9.49 -20.98
N GLU A 198 1.07 -9.53 -22.06
CA GLU A 198 0.57 -9.34 -23.42
C GLU A 198 0.48 -10.71 -24.10
N PHE A 199 -0.67 -10.98 -24.72
CA PHE A 199 -0.86 -12.21 -25.49
C PHE A 199 -0.54 -11.99 -26.96
N CYS A 200 -0.04 -13.05 -27.59
CA CYS A 200 0.26 -13.12 -29.01
C CYS A 200 -0.99 -12.77 -29.84
N ARG A 201 -0.84 -11.80 -30.74
CA ARG A 201 -1.93 -11.27 -31.58
C ARG A 201 -1.79 -11.63 -33.06
N GLU A 202 -0.83 -12.48 -33.40
CA GLU A 202 -0.67 -12.99 -34.77
C GLU A 202 -1.80 -13.97 -35.14
N THR A 203 -2.10 -14.08 -36.44
CA THR A 203 -3.27 -14.84 -36.92
C THR A 203 -3.23 -16.33 -36.52
N ASP A 204 -2.05 -16.89 -36.32
CA ASP A 204 -1.80 -18.28 -35.95
C ASP A 204 -1.93 -18.56 -34.45
N CYS A 205 -1.78 -17.54 -33.59
CA CYS A 205 -1.83 -17.65 -32.13
C CYS A 205 -2.99 -16.87 -31.47
N LEU A 206 -3.74 -16.07 -32.24
CA LEU A 206 -4.80 -15.21 -31.72
C LEU A 206 -5.86 -16.02 -30.96
N GLY A 207 -6.11 -15.63 -29.71
CA GLY A 207 -7.09 -16.28 -28.83
C GLY A 207 -6.63 -17.61 -28.23
N LEU A 208 -5.38 -18.04 -28.46
CA LEU A 208 -4.79 -19.21 -27.81
C LEU A 208 -4.20 -18.90 -26.43
N GLN A 209 -4.27 -17.64 -25.97
CA GLN A 209 -3.70 -17.18 -24.69
C GLN A 209 -2.19 -17.45 -24.58
N GLN A 210 -1.49 -17.48 -25.72
CA GLN A 210 -0.03 -17.60 -25.74
C GLN A 210 0.58 -16.28 -25.30
N ILE A 211 1.33 -16.28 -24.20
CA ILE A 211 2.01 -15.08 -23.71
C ILE A 211 3.14 -14.72 -24.67
N GLU A 212 3.16 -13.46 -25.12
CA GLU A 212 4.21 -12.89 -25.97
C GLU A 212 5.29 -12.24 -25.11
N ILE A 213 4.88 -11.42 -24.15
CA ILE A 213 5.77 -10.74 -23.20
C ILE A 213 5.02 -10.40 -21.93
N GLY A 214 5.74 -10.27 -20.83
CA GLY A 214 5.18 -9.72 -19.61
C GLY A 214 5.95 -10.09 -18.37
N ARG A 215 5.39 -9.71 -17.22
CA ARG A 215 6.00 -9.97 -15.93
C ARG A 215 4.93 -10.30 -14.90
N THR A 216 5.21 -11.30 -14.08
CA THR A 216 4.45 -11.59 -12.86
C THR A 216 5.36 -11.49 -11.66
N ILE A 217 4.97 -10.69 -10.68
CA ILE A 217 5.63 -10.57 -9.38
C ILE A 217 4.63 -10.99 -8.31
N ARG A 218 5.05 -11.91 -7.43
CA ARG A 218 4.36 -12.25 -6.20
C ARG A 218 5.26 -11.90 -5.03
N MET A 219 4.72 -11.21 -4.04
CA MET A 219 5.40 -10.89 -2.80
C MET A 219 4.57 -11.36 -1.62
N GLU A 220 5.19 -12.11 -0.72
CA GLU A 220 4.58 -12.61 0.51
C GLU A 220 5.42 -12.17 1.70
N ARG A 221 4.79 -11.58 2.71
CA ARG A 221 5.51 -11.17 3.92
C ARG A 221 5.94 -12.40 4.71
N VAL A 222 7.21 -12.41 5.11
CA VAL A 222 7.73 -13.43 6.02
C VAL A 222 7.36 -13.04 7.44
N ILE A 223 6.55 -13.88 8.09
CA ILE A 223 6.19 -13.74 9.51
C ILE A 223 7.11 -14.62 10.34
N ASN A 224 7.77 -14.00 11.32
CA ASN A 224 8.64 -14.66 12.30
C ASN A 224 7.90 -15.05 13.57
#